data_AF-A0A542G8R3-F1
#
_entry.id   AF-A0A542G8R3-F1
#
_cell.length_a   1.000
_cell.length_b   1.000
_cell.length_c   1.000
_cell.angle_alpha   90.00
_cell.angle_beta   90.00
_cell.angle_gamma   90.00
#
_symmetry.space_group_name_H-M   'P 1'
#
loop_
_entity.id
_entity.type
_entity.pdbx_description
1 polymer ?
#
loop_
_entity_poly.entity_id
_entity_poly.type
_entity_poly.pdbx_seq_one_letter_code
_entity_poly.pdbx_strand_id
1 'polypeptide(L)'
;MSGIVRVYKRDDEGTLHFREAWFDEDYSQFVMNFGAVGHQSKTEETDVPDAAAAEGLLDAFAAQCEEDGFAEIPAGEQFWVVAQFALKTREGTERDRYLEEKATDALISHLAWRGLGTVERSEFTDYKLNIFCLCPDVNKAVNAIKVCARGEDLDFTKLSIGAAPYSDPDHYKLKHSAKPASSFTL
;
A
#
# COMPACT_ATOMS: atom_id res chain seq x y z
N MET A 1 13.13 -16.74 6.03
CA MET A 1 12.23 -15.65 5.64
C MET A 1 11.05 -16.31 4.97
N SER A 2 9.99 -16.55 5.72
CA SER A 2 8.69 -16.92 5.17
C SER A 2 8.20 -15.71 4.36
N GLY A 3 8.30 -15.80 3.03
CA GLY A 3 7.95 -14.72 2.13
C GLY A 3 6.44 -14.53 2.07
N ILE A 4 5.98 -13.29 1.98
CA ILE A 4 4.60 -12.98 1.62
C ILE A 4 4.41 -13.24 0.13
N VAL A 5 3.40 -14.02 -0.25
CA VAL A 5 3.00 -14.19 -1.65
C VAL A 5 1.87 -13.22 -1.92
N ARG A 6 2.02 -12.30 -2.89
CA ARG A 6 0.97 -11.35 -3.26
C ARG A 6 0.78 -11.32 -4.78
N VAL A 7 -0.43 -11.63 -5.22
CA VAL A 7 -0.76 -11.78 -6.62
C VAL A 7 -2.08 -11.08 -6.95
N TYR A 8 -2.25 -10.79 -8.24
CA TYR A 8 -3.34 -9.98 -8.76
C TYR A 8 -3.94 -10.59 -10.02
N LYS A 9 -5.23 -10.31 -10.25
CA LYS A 9 -5.93 -10.67 -11.48
C LYS A 9 -7.00 -9.64 -11.78
N ARG A 10 -7.19 -9.32 -13.07
CA ARG A 10 -8.39 -8.60 -13.52
C ARG A 10 -9.46 -9.61 -13.92
N ASP A 11 -10.68 -9.42 -13.44
CA ASP A 11 -11.83 -10.17 -13.92
C ASP A 11 -12.35 -9.65 -15.27
N ASP A 12 -13.38 -10.30 -15.80
CA ASP A 12 -13.99 -9.96 -17.10
C ASP A 12 -14.64 -8.57 -17.12
N GLU A 13 -14.96 -8.01 -15.95
CA GLU A 13 -15.49 -6.65 -15.78
C GLU A 13 -14.37 -5.61 -15.63
N GLY A 14 -13.10 -6.04 -15.62
CA GLY A 14 -11.92 -5.21 -15.48
C GLY A 14 -11.57 -4.84 -14.03
N THR A 15 -12.30 -5.37 -13.04
CA THR A 15 -12.03 -5.18 -11.62
C THR A 15 -10.75 -5.93 -11.24
N LEU A 16 -9.83 -5.21 -10.61
CA LEU A 16 -8.60 -5.81 -10.08
C LEU A 16 -8.89 -6.48 -8.73
N HIS A 17 -8.59 -7.76 -8.63
CA HIS A 17 -8.62 -8.56 -7.41
C HIS A 17 -7.21 -8.87 -6.96
N PHE A 18 -7.03 -9.08 -5.67
CA PHE A 18 -5.78 -9.54 -5.09
C PHE A 18 -5.99 -10.78 -4.23
N ARG A 19 -4.94 -11.57 -4.12
CA ARG A 19 -4.79 -12.61 -3.11
C ARG A 19 -3.41 -12.48 -2.51
N GLU A 20 -3.34 -12.69 -1.22
CA GLU A 20 -2.12 -12.60 -0.44
C GLU A 20 -2.11 -13.72 0.59
N ALA A 21 -0.95 -14.30 0.83
CA ALA A 21 -0.77 -15.28 1.90
C ALA A 21 0.60 -15.13 2.58
N TRP A 22 0.64 -15.39 3.88
CA TRP A 22 1.86 -15.44 4.68
C TRP A 22 1.74 -16.45 5.81
N PHE A 23 2.88 -16.81 6.40
CA PHE A 23 2.92 -17.54 7.65
C PHE A 23 3.10 -16.57 8.81
N ASP A 24 2.17 -16.57 9.74
CA ASP A 24 2.27 -15.87 11.01
C ASP A 24 2.94 -16.79 12.04
N GLU A 25 4.21 -16.53 12.30
CA GLU A 25 5.03 -17.33 13.23
C GLU A 25 4.57 -17.18 14.69
N ASP A 26 4.07 -16.01 15.08
CA ASP A 26 3.67 -15.71 16.46
C ASP A 26 2.43 -16.50 16.86
N TYR A 27 1.51 -16.70 15.91
CA TYR A 27 0.28 -17.47 16.12
C TYR A 27 0.35 -18.90 15.56
N SER A 28 1.43 -19.25 14.85
CA SER A 28 1.54 -20.52 14.11
C SER A 28 0.36 -20.73 13.14
N GLN A 29 0.07 -19.70 12.35
CA GLN A 29 -1.07 -19.67 11.43
C GLN A 29 -0.64 -19.39 9.99
N PHE A 30 -1.21 -20.15 9.07
CA PHE A 30 -1.23 -19.77 7.66
C PHE A 30 -2.39 -18.80 7.45
N VAL A 31 -2.08 -17.60 6.95
CA VAL A 31 -3.05 -16.52 6.78
C VAL A 31 -3.23 -16.23 5.30
N MET A 32 -4.49 -16.15 4.86
CA MET A 32 -4.89 -15.71 3.53
C MET A 32 -5.67 -14.41 3.63
N ASN A 33 -5.33 -13.45 2.79
CA ASN A 33 -5.97 -12.14 2.67
C ASN A 33 -6.35 -11.89 1.21
N PHE A 34 -7.63 -11.67 0.90
CA PHE A 34 -8.08 -11.57 -0.48
C PHE A 34 -9.32 -10.67 -0.66
N GLY A 35 -9.47 -10.16 -1.88
CA GLY A 35 -10.65 -9.39 -2.26
C GLY A 35 -10.44 -8.49 -3.48
N ALA A 36 -11.42 -7.63 -3.74
CA ALA A 36 -11.31 -6.59 -4.76
C ALA A 36 -10.39 -5.47 -4.27
N VAL A 37 -9.42 -5.08 -5.10
CA VAL A 37 -8.45 -4.02 -4.77
C VAL A 37 -9.18 -2.71 -4.46
N GLY A 38 -8.77 -2.07 -3.37
CA GLY A 38 -9.35 -0.83 -2.86
C GLY A 38 -10.58 -1.02 -1.95
N HIS A 39 -11.04 -2.24 -1.75
CA HIS A 39 -12.10 -2.58 -0.78
C HIS A 39 -11.52 -3.32 0.42
N GLN A 40 -12.21 -3.24 1.57
CA GLN A 40 -11.84 -4.04 2.73
C GLN A 40 -11.86 -5.52 2.34
N SER A 41 -10.75 -6.20 2.60
CA SER A 41 -10.55 -7.60 2.25
C SER A 41 -11.22 -8.55 3.24
N LYS A 42 -11.18 -9.84 2.89
CA LYS A 42 -11.50 -10.95 3.79
C LYS A 42 -10.20 -11.64 4.19
N THR A 43 -10.16 -12.10 5.44
CA THR A 43 -9.03 -12.84 6.00
C THR A 43 -9.50 -14.21 6.44
N GLU A 44 -8.74 -15.23 6.11
CA GLU A 44 -8.92 -16.60 6.57
C GLU A 44 -7.61 -17.07 7.22
N GLU A 45 -7.72 -17.68 8.39
CA GLU A 45 -6.59 -18.11 9.22
C GLU A 45 -6.72 -19.61 9.44
N THR A 46 -5.62 -20.34 9.31
CA THR A 46 -5.55 -21.79 9.51
C THR A 46 -4.38 -22.12 10.42
N ASP A 47 -4.66 -22.72 11.58
CA ASP A 47 -3.62 -23.20 12.48
C ASP A 47 -2.77 -24.28 11.80
N VAL A 48 -1.45 -24.16 11.93
CA VAL A 48 -0.49 -25.13 11.40
C VAL A 48 0.43 -25.63 12.52
N PRO A 49 0.88 -26.89 12.44
CA PRO A 49 1.75 -27.46 13.48
C PRO A 49 3.16 -26.88 13.50
N ASP A 50 3.67 -26.46 12.35
CA ASP A 50 5.03 -25.92 12.18
C ASP A 50 5.16 -25.11 10.87
N ALA A 51 6.32 -24.48 10.71
CA ALA A 51 6.65 -23.69 9.53
C ALA A 51 6.68 -24.52 8.23
N ALA A 52 7.03 -25.81 8.29
CA ALA A 52 7.10 -26.66 7.10
C ALA A 52 5.69 -26.95 6.56
N ALA A 53 4.71 -27.11 7.44
CA ALA A 53 3.31 -27.21 7.04
C ALA A 53 2.80 -25.90 6.41
N ALA A 54 3.18 -24.74 6.94
CA ALA A 54 2.84 -23.45 6.34
C ALA A 54 3.49 -23.25 4.95
N GLU A 55 4.74 -23.65 4.78
CA GLU A 55 5.43 -23.62 3.47
C GLU A 55 4.67 -24.45 2.43
N GLY A 56 4.24 -25.67 2.80
CA GLY A 56 3.41 -26.49 1.90
C GLY A 56 2.06 -25.85 1.52
N LEU A 57 1.44 -25.11 2.44
CA LEU A 57 0.22 -24.34 2.15
C LEU A 57 0.50 -23.11 1.27
N LEU A 58 1.63 -22.42 1.47
CA LEU A 58 2.06 -21.32 0.61
C LEU A 58 2.32 -21.79 -0.83
N ASP A 59 2.98 -22.93 -1.01
CA ASP A 59 3.23 -23.53 -2.33
C ASP A 59 1.91 -23.92 -3.01
N ALA A 60 1.00 -24.57 -2.28
CA ALA A 60 -0.32 -24.92 -2.80
C ALA A 60 -1.15 -23.67 -3.16
N PHE A 61 -1.08 -22.62 -2.34
CA PHE A 61 -1.73 -21.33 -2.61
C PHE A 61 -1.17 -20.67 -3.87
N ALA A 62 0.15 -20.67 -4.05
CA ALA A 62 0.80 -20.09 -5.24
C ALA A 62 0.39 -20.85 -6.51
N ALA A 63 0.40 -22.19 -6.47
CA ALA A 63 -0.04 -23.02 -7.60
C ALA A 63 -1.51 -22.77 -7.95
N GLN A 64 -2.41 -22.72 -6.96
CA GLN A 64 -3.83 -22.43 -7.20
C GLN A 64 -4.04 -21.01 -7.77
N CYS A 65 -3.26 -20.04 -7.30
CA CYS A 65 -3.32 -18.69 -7.82
C CYS A 65 -2.91 -18.63 -9.30
N GLU A 66 -1.84 -19.32 -9.69
CA GLU A 66 -1.39 -19.40 -11.08
C GLU A 66 -2.45 -20.08 -11.97
N GLU A 67 -3.02 -21.20 -11.53
CA GLU A 67 -4.12 -21.88 -12.23
C GLU A 67 -5.35 -20.98 -12.41
N ASP A 68 -5.67 -20.18 -11.39
CA ASP A 68 -6.76 -19.22 -11.41
C ASP A 68 -6.42 -17.97 -12.24
N GLY A 69 -5.20 -17.84 -12.77
CA GLY A 69 -4.73 -16.73 -13.58
C GLY A 69 -4.35 -15.47 -12.80
N PHE A 70 -4.03 -15.62 -11.52
CA PHE A 70 -3.38 -14.57 -10.72
C PHE A 70 -1.87 -14.58 -10.97
N ALA A 71 -1.28 -13.40 -10.99
CA ALA A 71 0.16 -13.23 -11.13
C ALA A 71 0.65 -12.01 -10.32
N GLU A 72 1.93 -11.98 -10.00
CA GLU A 72 2.56 -10.78 -9.46
C GLU A 72 2.51 -9.65 -10.49
N ILE A 73 2.37 -8.41 -10.02
CA ILE A 73 2.52 -7.23 -10.88
C ILE A 73 3.98 -6.76 -10.78
N PRO A 74 4.77 -6.83 -11.86
CA PRO A 74 6.15 -6.35 -11.85
C PRO A 74 6.21 -4.88 -11.43
N ALA A 75 7.24 -4.47 -10.69
CA ALA A 75 7.38 -3.09 -10.23
C ALA A 75 7.24 -2.06 -11.37
N GLY A 76 7.75 -2.36 -12.56
CA GLY A 76 7.64 -1.51 -13.76
C GLY A 76 6.21 -1.23 -14.25
N GLU A 77 5.24 -2.05 -13.85
CA GLU A 77 3.81 -1.88 -14.15
C GLU A 77 3.04 -1.22 -13.00
N GLN A 78 3.70 -0.97 -11.87
CA GLN A 78 3.13 -0.30 -10.72
C GLN A 78 3.38 1.22 -10.77
N PHE A 79 2.83 1.91 -9.78
CA PHE A 79 2.86 3.36 -9.70
C PHE A 79 3.39 3.82 -8.36
N TRP A 80 4.23 4.85 -8.39
CA TRP A 80 4.50 5.65 -7.22
C TRP A 80 3.28 6.49 -6.89
N VAL A 81 2.77 6.39 -5.67
CA VAL A 81 1.73 7.25 -5.12
C VAL A 81 2.27 7.86 -3.84
N VAL A 82 2.40 9.18 -3.81
CA VAL A 82 3.10 9.89 -2.72
C VAL A 82 2.09 10.69 -1.91
N ALA A 83 1.92 10.34 -0.64
CA ALA A 83 1.21 11.17 0.32
C ALA A 83 2.16 12.24 0.87
N GLN A 84 1.85 13.51 0.59
CA GLN A 84 2.66 14.64 1.01
C GLN A 84 1.92 15.51 2.03
N PHE A 85 2.54 15.72 3.19
CA PHE A 85 2.02 16.61 4.23
C PHE A 85 2.85 17.88 4.30
N ALA A 86 2.19 19.04 4.15
CA ALA A 86 2.87 20.32 4.31
C ALA A 86 3.29 20.56 5.78
N LEU A 87 4.54 20.92 5.99
CA LEU A 87 5.13 21.21 7.29
C LEU A 87 5.29 22.72 7.49
N LYS A 88 5.50 23.13 8.74
CA LYS A 88 5.76 24.54 9.08
C LYS A 88 7.25 24.88 9.13
N THR A 89 8.08 23.85 9.26
CA THR A 89 9.54 23.96 9.40
C THR A 89 10.20 23.31 8.19
N ARG A 90 11.42 23.75 7.87
CA ARG A 90 12.14 23.28 6.70
C ARG A 90 12.57 21.82 6.84
N GLU A 91 13.14 21.46 7.99
CA GLU A 91 13.76 20.16 8.26
C GLU A 91 12.84 19.20 9.04
N GLY A 92 11.64 19.65 9.42
CA GLY A 92 10.77 18.92 10.34
C GLY A 92 11.16 19.12 11.82
N THR A 93 10.20 18.89 12.71
CA THR A 93 10.33 18.89 14.17
C THR A 93 10.16 17.47 14.71
N GLU A 94 10.41 17.23 16.00
CA GLU A 94 10.06 15.96 16.65
C GLU A 94 8.58 15.60 16.47
N ARG A 95 7.69 16.61 16.48
CA ARG A 95 6.27 16.41 16.20
C ARG A 95 6.03 15.95 14.76
N ASP A 96 6.83 16.43 13.80
CA ASP A 96 6.69 16.01 12.40
C ASP A 96 7.23 14.59 12.18
N ARG A 97 8.25 14.16 12.96
CA ARG A 97 8.70 12.76 13.00
C ARG A 97 7.64 11.83 13.58
N TYR A 98 6.97 12.26 14.65
CA TYR A 98 5.82 11.51 15.16
C TYR A 98 4.69 11.41 14.12
N LEU A 99 4.45 12.48 13.34
CA LEU A 99 3.50 12.42 12.23
C LEU A 99 3.96 11.43 11.15
N GLU A 100 5.25 11.40 10.80
CA GLU A 100 5.82 10.42 9.87
C GLU A 100 5.58 8.98 10.31
N GLU A 101 5.95 8.63 11.54
CA GLU A 101 5.75 7.28 12.09
C GLU A 101 4.26 6.91 12.05
N LYS A 102 3.41 7.76 12.64
CA LYS A 102 1.97 7.55 12.69
C LYS A 102 1.35 7.41 11.29
N ALA A 103 1.72 8.28 10.36
CA ALA A 103 1.16 8.26 9.01
C ALA A 103 1.67 7.06 8.20
N THR A 104 2.93 6.68 8.38
CA THR A 104 3.51 5.50 7.72
C THR A 104 2.82 4.22 8.19
N ASP A 105 2.71 4.01 9.50
CA ASP A 105 2.04 2.84 10.08
C ASP A 105 0.55 2.75 9.67
N ALA A 106 -0.14 3.89 9.73
CA ALA A 106 -1.52 4.01 9.28
C ALA A 106 -1.69 3.62 7.80
N LEU A 107 -0.79 4.09 6.93
CA LEU A 107 -0.84 3.78 5.50
C LEU A 107 -0.46 2.32 5.21
N ILE A 108 0.56 1.78 5.87
CA ILE A 108 0.95 0.36 5.77
C ILE A 108 -0.27 -0.52 6.07
N SER A 109 -0.89 -0.32 7.23
CA SER A 109 -2.06 -1.09 7.65
C SER A 109 -3.24 -0.88 6.69
N HIS A 110 -3.58 0.37 6.37
CA HIS A 110 -4.77 0.66 5.58
C HIS A 110 -4.70 0.12 4.13
N LEU A 111 -3.51 0.15 3.52
CA LEU A 111 -3.30 -0.33 2.15
C LEU A 111 -3.19 -1.86 2.08
N ALA A 112 -2.59 -2.51 3.08
CA ALA A 112 -2.46 -3.97 3.14
C ALA A 112 -3.84 -4.66 3.10
N TRP A 113 -4.79 -4.22 3.92
CA TRP A 113 -6.16 -4.74 3.95
C TRP A 113 -7.02 -4.41 2.72
N ARG A 114 -6.43 -3.80 1.70
CA ARG A 114 -7.08 -3.39 0.45
C ARG A 114 -6.33 -3.86 -0.79
N GLY A 115 -5.23 -4.61 -0.63
CA GLY A 115 -4.37 -5.04 -1.73
C GLY A 115 -3.76 -3.88 -2.52
N LEU A 116 -3.57 -2.72 -1.89
CA LEU A 116 -3.13 -1.48 -2.56
C LEU A 116 -1.62 -1.27 -2.52
N GLY A 117 -0.86 -2.35 -2.34
CA GLY A 117 0.61 -2.36 -2.39
C GLY A 117 1.25 -2.07 -1.04
N THR A 118 2.40 -1.39 -1.06
CA THR A 118 3.29 -1.22 0.09
C THR A 118 3.71 0.24 0.27
N VAL A 119 4.09 0.59 1.51
CA VAL A 119 4.85 1.83 1.77
C VAL A 119 6.33 1.46 1.69
N GLU A 120 7.07 2.12 0.81
CA GLU A 120 8.46 1.78 0.52
C GLU A 120 9.44 2.65 1.32
N ARG A 121 9.10 3.93 1.51
CA ARG A 121 9.94 4.89 2.25
C ARG A 121 9.16 6.14 2.61
N SER A 122 9.71 6.89 3.55
CA SER A 122 9.35 8.27 3.86
C SER A 122 10.57 9.19 3.73
N GLU A 123 10.33 10.46 3.44
CA GLU A 123 11.39 11.46 3.30
C GLU A 123 10.91 12.85 3.70
N PHE A 124 11.73 13.57 4.45
CA PHE A 124 11.56 15.01 4.66
C PHE A 124 12.28 15.78 3.56
N THR A 125 11.54 16.67 2.91
CA THR A 125 12.09 17.70 2.01
C THR A 125 11.69 19.08 2.53
N ASP A 126 12.17 20.14 1.88
CA ASP A 126 11.92 21.52 2.32
C ASP A 126 10.42 21.77 2.54
N TYR A 127 10.03 21.83 3.83
CA TYR A 127 8.66 22.07 4.30
C TYR A 127 7.65 20.95 3.99
N LYS A 128 8.10 19.71 3.74
CA LYS A 128 7.21 18.60 3.38
C LYS A 128 7.67 17.29 3.98
N LEU A 129 6.71 16.47 4.36
CA LEU A 129 6.88 15.04 4.59
C LEU A 129 6.30 14.29 3.39
N ASN A 130 7.08 13.46 2.74
CA ASN A 130 6.68 12.61 1.61
C ASN A 130 6.68 11.15 2.03
N ILE A 131 5.56 10.45 1.86
CA ILE A 131 5.45 9.00 2.09
C ILE A 131 5.18 8.33 0.76
N PHE A 132 6.10 7.49 0.31
CA PHE A 132 6.10 6.86 -1.00
C PHE A 132 5.48 5.47 -0.93
N CYS A 133 4.34 5.30 -1.58
CA CYS A 133 3.69 4.01 -1.75
C CYS A 133 3.93 3.48 -3.16
N LEU A 134 4.20 2.18 -3.28
CA LEU A 134 4.19 1.47 -4.55
C LEU A 134 2.85 0.75 -4.68
N CYS A 135 2.05 1.15 -5.67
CA CYS A 135 0.65 0.74 -5.77
C CYS A 135 0.30 0.17 -7.15
N PRO A 136 -0.58 -0.84 -7.23
CA PRO A 136 -1.04 -1.41 -8.50
C PRO A 136 -2.12 -0.56 -9.19
N ASP A 137 -2.80 0.33 -8.45
CA ASP A 137 -3.84 1.22 -8.99
C ASP A 137 -3.80 2.60 -8.33
N VAL A 138 -3.50 3.62 -9.13
CA VAL A 138 -3.35 5.02 -8.68
C VAL A 138 -4.65 5.57 -8.07
N ASN A 139 -5.79 5.38 -8.74
CA ASN A 139 -7.02 6.06 -8.34
C ASN A 139 -7.57 5.45 -7.05
N LYS A 140 -7.48 4.13 -6.90
CA LYS A 140 -7.86 3.44 -5.68
C LYS A 140 -6.92 3.77 -4.54
N ALA A 141 -5.61 3.83 -4.77
CA ALA A 141 -4.63 4.25 -3.76
C ALA A 141 -4.86 5.68 -3.28
N VAL A 142 -5.05 6.65 -4.20
CA VAL A 142 -5.36 8.04 -3.86
C VAL A 142 -6.60 8.13 -2.97
N ASN A 143 -7.67 7.39 -3.29
CA ASN A 143 -8.88 7.38 -2.48
C ASN A 143 -8.66 6.73 -1.10
N ALA A 144 -7.92 5.63 -1.03
CA ALA A 144 -7.58 4.98 0.23
C ALA A 144 -6.74 5.89 1.14
N ILE A 145 -5.71 6.55 0.61
CA ILE A 145 -4.90 7.52 1.36
C ILE A 145 -5.77 8.65 1.92
N LYS A 146 -6.72 9.18 1.12
CA LYS A 146 -7.65 10.22 1.58
C LYS A 146 -8.60 9.73 2.68
N VAL A 147 -8.98 8.46 2.68
CA VAL A 147 -9.84 7.87 3.72
C VAL A 147 -9.01 7.64 4.99
N CYS A 148 -7.86 7.00 4.86
CA CYS A 148 -6.89 6.78 5.94
C CYS A 148 -6.54 8.10 6.66
N ALA A 149 -6.11 9.12 5.92
CA ALA A 149 -5.70 10.40 6.51
C ALA A 149 -6.84 11.12 7.27
N ARG A 150 -8.10 10.88 6.91
CA ARG A 150 -9.24 11.41 7.68
C ARG A 150 -9.57 10.55 8.89
N GLY A 151 -9.53 9.23 8.75
CA GLY A 151 -9.83 8.29 9.84
C GLY A 151 -8.80 8.35 10.96
N GLU A 152 -7.53 8.54 10.60
CA GLU A 152 -6.39 8.53 11.53
C GLU A 152 -5.95 9.93 11.98
N ASP A 153 -6.69 10.98 11.60
CA ASP A 153 -6.37 12.38 11.92
C ASP A 153 -4.93 12.78 11.56
N LEU A 154 -4.53 12.53 10.31
CA LEU A 154 -3.18 12.80 9.77
C LEU A 154 -3.07 14.20 9.16
N ASP A 155 -3.73 15.23 9.69
CA ASP A 155 -3.73 16.57 9.11
C ASP A 155 -4.22 16.61 7.64
N PHE A 156 -5.39 16.03 7.34
CA PHE A 156 -5.97 15.97 5.99
C PHE A 156 -5.99 17.33 5.25
N THR A 157 -6.09 18.45 5.98
CA THR A 157 -6.08 19.82 5.42
C THR A 157 -4.73 20.26 4.85
N LYS A 158 -3.66 19.49 5.09
CA LYS A 158 -2.30 19.71 4.57
C LYS A 158 -1.88 18.65 3.56
N LEU A 159 -2.73 17.68 3.28
CA LEU A 159 -2.44 16.57 2.39
C LEU A 159 -2.48 17.01 0.93
N SER A 160 -1.44 16.64 0.19
CA SER A 160 -1.45 16.55 -1.28
C SER A 160 -1.01 15.15 -1.68
N ILE A 161 -1.50 14.67 -2.83
CA ILE A 161 -1.15 13.35 -3.34
C ILE A 161 -0.67 13.49 -4.77
N GLY A 162 0.56 13.04 -5.03
CA GLY A 162 1.16 12.93 -6.34
C GLY A 162 1.16 11.48 -6.81
N ALA A 163 1.14 11.24 -8.12
CA ALA A 163 1.36 9.91 -8.65
C ALA A 163 2.16 9.92 -9.96
N ALA A 164 3.03 8.94 -10.13
CA ALA A 164 3.85 8.73 -11.31
C ALA A 164 3.98 7.23 -11.63
N PRO A 165 4.20 6.83 -12.89
CA PRO A 165 4.63 5.46 -13.20
C PRO A 165 5.91 5.10 -12.46
N TYR A 166 6.11 3.83 -12.10
CA TYR A 166 7.35 3.38 -11.46
C TYR A 166 8.61 3.75 -12.27
N SER A 167 8.51 3.63 -13.59
CA SER A 167 9.58 3.91 -14.55
C SER A 167 9.86 5.40 -14.78
N ASP A 168 9.06 6.30 -14.21
CA ASP A 168 9.18 7.73 -14.42
C ASP A 168 8.99 8.53 -13.10
N PRO A 169 9.86 8.29 -12.10
CA PRO A 169 9.69 8.83 -10.75
C PRO A 169 9.90 10.35 -10.64
N ASP A 170 10.31 11.04 -11.70
CA ASP A 170 10.50 12.49 -11.68
C ASP A 170 9.27 13.29 -12.15
N HIS A 171 8.27 12.61 -12.74
CA HIS A 171 7.11 13.26 -13.37
C HIS A 171 5.79 13.00 -12.62
N TYR A 172 5.75 13.40 -11.35
CA TYR A 172 4.54 13.30 -10.52
C TYR A 172 3.41 14.21 -11.02
N LYS A 173 2.24 13.61 -11.27
CA LYS A 173 0.99 14.32 -11.54
C LYS A 173 0.23 14.52 -10.23
N LEU A 174 -0.23 15.74 -9.98
CA LEU A 174 -1.11 16.05 -8.86
C LEU A 174 -2.43 15.30 -9.00
N LYS A 175 -2.81 14.52 -7.99
CA LYS A 175 -4.07 13.76 -7.92
C LYS A 175 -5.02 14.30 -6.86
N HIS A 176 -4.47 14.89 -5.81
CA HIS A 176 -5.25 15.54 -4.76
C HIS A 176 -4.44 16.68 -4.14
N SER A 177 -5.10 17.77 -3.78
CA SER A 177 -4.56 18.75 -2.86
C SER A 177 -5.69 19.32 -2.00
N ALA A 178 -5.42 19.49 -0.71
CA ALA A 178 -6.33 20.17 0.21
C ALA A 178 -6.40 21.69 -0.04
N LYS A 179 -5.40 22.27 -0.71
CA LYS A 179 -5.36 23.68 -1.11
C LYS A 179 -5.31 23.79 -2.64
N PRO A 180 -5.73 24.92 -3.23
CA PRO A 180 -5.57 25.13 -4.67
C PRO A 180 -4.09 25.02 -5.08
N ALA A 181 -3.78 24.04 -5.92
CA ALA A 181 -2.47 23.80 -6.49
C ALA A 181 -2.63 23.27 -7.92
N SER A 182 -1.75 23.69 -8.82
CA SER A 182 -1.75 23.26 -10.23
C SER A 182 -0.75 22.14 -10.52
N SER A 183 0.20 21.90 -9.63
CA SER A 183 1.28 20.91 -9.80
C SER A 183 1.63 20.25 -8.47
N PHE A 184 2.26 19.08 -8.56
CA PHE A 184 2.87 18.38 -7.42
C PHE A 184 4.39 18.47 -7.55
N THR A 185 5.07 18.75 -6.46
CA THR A 185 6.54 18.75 -6.39
C THR A 185 6.96 18.01 -5.13
N LEU A 186 8.05 17.25 -5.19
CA LEU A 186 8.65 16.67 -3.99
C LEU A 186 9.24 17.74 -3.07
#